data_AF-A0A240BV66-F1
#
_entry.id   AF-A0A240BV66-F1
#
_cell.length_a   1.000
_cell.length_b   1.000
_cell.length_c   1.000
_cell.angle_alpha   90.00
_cell.angle_beta   90.00
_cell.angle_gamma   90.00
#
_symmetry.space_group_name_H-M   'P 1'
#
loop_
_entity.id
_entity.type
_entity.pdbx_description
1 polymer ?
#
loop_
_entity_poly.entity_id
_entity_poly.type
_entity_poly.pdbx_seq_one_letter_code
_entity_poly.pdbx_strand_id
1 'polypeptide(L)' 'MFQLFRALCYLMGFLIATSLLSGAHVAFPQAYAAPRNLSNFVITLVFIGSIIRMIHLLLKFYFVDKFNRKDK' A
#
# COMPACT_ATOMS: atom_id res chain seq x y z
N MET A 1 15.93 -19.35 -14.55
CA MET A 1 14.60 -19.78 -14.06
C MET A 1 14.04 -18.90 -12.94
N PHE A 2 14.81 -18.50 -11.93
CA PHE A 2 14.32 -17.69 -10.81
C PHE A 2 13.65 -16.34 -11.18
N GLN A 3 14.14 -15.66 -12.22
CA GLN A 3 13.59 -14.37 -12.64
C GLN A 3 12.18 -14.46 -13.23
N LEU A 4 11.89 -15.53 -14.00
CA LEU A 4 10.56 -15.79 -14.56
C LEU A 4 9.53 -16.09 -13.46
N PHE A 5 9.92 -16.91 -12.47
CA PHE A 5 9.09 -17.21 -11.32
C PHE A 5 8.76 -15.93 -10.52
N ARG A 6 9.77 -15.07 -10.32
CA ARG A 6 9.60 -13.80 -9.63
C ARG A 6 8.69 -12.84 -10.40
N ALA A 7 8.79 -12.77 -11.73
CA ALA A 7 7.89 -12.00 -12.58
C ALA A 7 6.44 -12.49 -12.49
N LEU A 8 6.23 -13.82 -12.48
CA LEU A 8 4.92 -14.45 -12.28
C LEU A 8 4.30 -14.08 -10.93
N CYS A 9 5.09 -14.09 -9.84
CA CYS A 9 4.62 -13.65 -8.53
C CYS A 9 4.19 -12.17 -8.52
N TYR A 10 4.95 -11.28 -9.18
CA TYR A 10 4.55 -9.88 -9.30
C TYR A 10 3.26 -9.71 -10.12
N LEU A 11 3.10 -10.48 -11.20
CA LEU A 11 1.91 -10.42 -12.05
C LEU A 11 0.66 -10.94 -11.31
N MET A 12 0.80 -12.06 -10.57
CA MET A 12 -0.25 -12.55 -9.66
C MET A 12 -0.62 -11.51 -8.60
N GLY A 13 0.37 -10.90 -7.94
CA GLY A 13 0.15 -9.86 -6.95
C GLY A 13 -0.58 -8.65 -7.53
N PHE A 14 -0.21 -8.23 -8.74
CA PHE A 14 -0.89 -7.16 -9.47
C PHE A 14 -2.35 -7.50 -9.75
N LEU A 15 -2.64 -8.69 -10.29
CA LEU A 15 -4.02 -9.12 -10.56
C LEU A 15 -4.87 -9.14 -9.29
N ILE A 16 -4.35 -9.67 -8.19
CA ILE A 16 -5.05 -9.70 -6.89
C ILE A 16 -5.32 -8.27 -6.39
N ALA A 17 -4.33 -7.38 -6.48
CA ALA A 17 -4.48 -5.99 -6.07
C ALA A 17 -5.55 -5.26 -6.91
N THR A 18 -5.57 -5.46 -8.23
CA THR A 18 -6.59 -4.86 -9.11
C THR A 18 -8.00 -5.38 -8.82
N SER A 19 -8.15 -6.68 -8.51
CA SER A 19 -9.42 -7.31 -8.14
C SER A 19 -9.97 -6.78 -6.81
N LEU A 20 -9.11 -6.57 -5.81
CA LEU A 20 -9.48 -5.95 -4.54
C LEU A 20 -9.86 -4.47 -4.73
N LEU A 21 -9.15 -3.74 -5.58
CA LEU A 21 -9.43 -2.32 -5.82
C LEU A 21 -10.76 -2.11 -6.59
N SER A 22 -11.07 -3.02 -7.53
CA SER A 22 -12.39 -3.10 -8.18
C SER A 22 -13.48 -3.47 -7.18
N GLY A 23 -13.25 -4.49 -6.34
CA GLY A 23 -14.20 -4.94 -5.32
C GLY A 23 -14.57 -3.86 -4.29
N ALA A 24 -13.65 -2.95 -3.97
CA ALA A 24 -13.91 -1.80 -3.11
C ALA A 24 -14.49 -0.58 -3.83
N HIS A 25 -14.73 -0.68 -5.14
CA HIS A 25 -15.29 0.39 -5.97
C HIS A 25 -14.40 1.66 -6.02
N VAL A 26 -13.08 1.51 -5.85
CA VAL A 26 -12.13 2.63 -5.84
C VAL A 26 -11.58 2.89 -7.26
N ALA A 27 -11.28 1.82 -8.00
CA ALA A 27 -10.79 1.91 -9.38
C ALA A 27 -11.17 0.66 -10.18
N PHE A 28 -11.28 0.78 -11.50
CA PHE A 28 -11.63 -0.32 -12.43
C PHE A 28 -13.00 -0.98 -12.16
N PRO A 29 -14.12 -0.24 -12.23
CA PRO A 29 -15.46 -0.77 -11.96
C PRO A 29 -15.92 -1.89 -12.93
N GLN A 30 -15.20 -2.09 -14.03
CA GLN A 30 -15.48 -3.09 -15.06
C GLN A 30 -14.67 -4.38 -14.91
N ALA A 31 -13.70 -4.43 -14.00
CA ALA A 31 -12.89 -5.61 -13.74
C ALA A 31 -13.55 -6.54 -12.71
N TYR A 32 -13.14 -7.81 -12.66
CA TYR A 32 -13.65 -8.79 -11.70
C TYR A 32 -13.56 -8.26 -10.26
N ALA A 33 -14.71 -8.11 -9.61
CA ALA A 33 -14.83 -7.54 -8.29
C ALA A 33 -14.75 -8.64 -7.22
N ALA A 34 -13.71 -8.62 -6.41
CA ALA A 34 -13.66 -9.40 -5.18
C ALA A 34 -14.78 -8.96 -4.21
N PRO A 35 -15.23 -9.82 -3.27
CA PRO A 35 -16.30 -9.51 -2.34
C PRO A 35 -16.07 -8.18 -1.62
N ARG A 36 -17.09 -7.31 -1.67
CA ARG A 36 -16.99 -5.89 -1.30
C ARG A 36 -16.48 -5.65 0.12
N ASN A 37 -16.96 -6.43 1.08
CA ASN A 37 -16.56 -6.31 2.48
C ASN A 37 -15.09 -6.70 2.72
N LEU A 38 -14.61 -7.73 2.02
CA LEU A 38 -13.23 -8.19 2.12
C LEU A 38 -12.28 -7.20 1.45
N SER A 39 -12.66 -6.68 0.29
CA SER A 39 -11.92 -5.66 -0.45
C SER A 39 -11.76 -4.37 0.35
N ASN A 40 -12.87 -3.85 0.92
CA ASN A 40 -12.84 -2.67 1.78
C ASN A 40 -11.96 -2.85 3.01
N PHE A 41 -12.00 -4.03 3.64
CA PHE A 41 -11.16 -4.32 4.80
C PHE A 41 -9.67 -4.28 4.47
N VAL A 42 -9.26 -4.96 3.38
CA VAL A 42 -7.85 -5.00 2.96
C VAL A 42 -7.33 -3.62 2.58
N ILE A 43 -8.11 -2.84 1.83
CA ILE A 43 -7.71 -1.49 1.43
C ILE A 43 -7.62 -0.55 2.63
N THR A 44 -8.55 -0.66 3.59
CA THR A 44 -8.51 0.14 4.83
C THR A 44 -7.25 -0.18 5.64
N LEU A 45 -6.89 -1.46 5.76
CA LEU A 45 -5.68 -1.88 6.48
C LEU A 45 -4.41 -1.33 5.82
N VAL A 46 -4.30 -1.45 4.49
CA VAL A 46 -3.17 -0.90 3.72
C VAL A 46 -3.09 0.63 3.87
N PHE A 47 -4.23 1.31 3.82
CA PHE A 47 -4.30 2.76 3.96
C PHE A 47 -3.84 3.23 5.36
N ILE A 48 -4.34 2.60 6.42
CA ILE A 48 -3.92 2.88 7.80
C ILE A 48 -2.43 2.62 7.99
N GLY A 49 -1.92 1.49 7.49
CA GLY A 49 -0.50 1.16 7.55
C GLY A 49 0.38 2.20 6.83
N SER A 50 -0.07 2.68 5.68
CA SER A 50 0.61 3.75 4.93
C SER A 50 0.64 5.07 5.70
N ILE A 51 -0.47 5.44 6.34
CA ILE A 51 -0.56 6.63 7.20
C ILE A 51 0.42 6.52 8.38
N ILE A 52 0.45 5.39 9.08
CA ILE A 52 1.38 5.19 10.20
C ILE A 52 2.84 5.33 9.73
N ARG A 53 3.17 4.75 8.57
CA ARG A 53 4.51 4.87 7.98
C ARG A 53 4.84 6.31 7.59
N MET A 54 3.90 7.05 7.02
CA MET A 54 4.05 8.47 6.69
C MET A 54 4.27 9.32 7.94
N ILE A 55 3.49 9.08 9.00
CA ILE A 55 3.65 9.76 10.30
C ILE A 55 5.03 9.45 10.88
N HIS A 56 5.48 8.20 10.85
CA HIS A 56 6.80 7.82 11.34
C HIS A 56 7.93 8.51 10.54
N LEU A 57 7.81 8.59 9.22
CA LEU A 57 8.77 9.33 8.38
C LEU A 57 8.76 10.83 8.72
N LEU A 58 7.58 11.45 8.85
CA LEU A 58 7.45 12.85 9.24
C LEU A 58 8.05 13.12 10.63
N LEU A 59 7.80 12.25 11.61
CA LEU A 59 8.41 12.34 12.94
C LEU A 59 9.93 12.24 12.83
N LYS A 60 10.45 11.30 12.05
CA LYS A 60 11.90 11.14 11.84
C LYS A 60 12.49 12.40 11.22
N PHE A 61 11.88 12.97 10.18
CA PHE A 61 12.32 14.23 9.59
C PHE A 61 12.30 15.37 10.61
N TYR A 62 11.20 15.52 11.36
CA TYR A 62 11.07 16.57 12.37
C TYR A 62 12.08 16.44 13.51
N PHE A 63 12.35 15.21 13.98
CA PHE A 63 13.39 14.97 14.99
C PHE A 63 14.80 15.17 14.45
N VAL A 64 15.07 14.77 13.21
CA VAL A 64 16.35 15.05 12.53
C VAL A 64 16.58 16.55 12.41
N ASP A 65 15.59 17.32 11.96
CA ASP A 65 15.67 18.79 11.91
C ASP A 65 15.89 19.41 13.30
N LYS A 66 15.21 18.89 14.33
CA LYS A 66 15.31 19.40 15.70
C LYS A 66 16.67 19.08 16.35
N PHE A 67 17.28 17.93 16.06
CA PHE A 67 18.61 17.59 16.54
C PHE A 67 19.71 18.34 15.79
N ASN A 68 19.57 18.53 14.47
CA ASN A 68 20.57 19.24 13.67
C ASN A 68 20.65 20.75 13.98
N ARG A 69 19.61 21.33 14.60
CA ARG A 69 19.63 22.71 15.11
C ARG A 69 20.24 22.88 16.49
N LYS A 70 20.50 21.80 17.24
CA LYS A 70 21.12 21.88 18.57
C LYS A 70 22.66 21.81 18.53
N ASP A 71 23.24 21.50 17.37
CA ASP A 71 24.69 21.43 17.14
C ASP A 71 25.27 22.70 16.46
N LYS A 72 24.55 23.82 16.51
CA LYS A 72 25.06 25.16 16.15
C LYS A 72 24.80 26.14 17.28
#